data_AF-A0A4R6UIX4-F1
#
_entry.id   AF-A0A4R6UIX4-F1
#
_cell.length_a   1.000
_cell.length_b   1.000
_cell.length_c   1.000
_cell.angle_alpha   90.00
_cell.angle_beta   90.00
_cell.angle_gamma   90.00
#
_symmetry.space_group_name_H-M   'P 1'
#
loop_
_entity.id
_entity.type
_entity.pdbx_description
1 polymer ?
#
loop_
_entity_poly.entity_id
_entity_poly.type
_entity_poly.pdbx_seq_one_letter_code
_entity_poly.pdbx_strand_id
1 'polypeptide(L)'
;MLNVRKSSRMALLPLVLLLSACSFTFMYPRADFFLGWQIDSYLRLESAQERWLDERLEARLRWHHQQELPRWRDWLVALRNDVAEQRIDEAGYEQYMEQLSQLLRATSAGLIDDGTALIQRLSDEQAKALLERLQEEVDEEIEELADESLEEHLEQRYERSVDNYEDWFGRLSDEQRQAVAAKPGHAPACD
;
A
#
# COMPACT_ATOMS: atom_id res chain seq x y z
N MET A 1 26.90 27.71 -38.43
CA MET A 1 25.59 27.37 -37.82
C MET A 1 25.71 26.04 -37.10
N LEU A 2 26.17 26.06 -35.84
CA LEU A 2 26.49 24.85 -35.07
C LEU A 2 25.32 24.46 -34.15
N ASN A 3 24.67 23.35 -34.50
CA ASN A 3 24.23 22.27 -33.61
C ASN A 3 23.42 22.59 -32.33
N VAL A 4 22.54 23.60 -32.31
CA VAL A 4 21.64 23.87 -31.16
C VAL A 4 20.65 22.71 -30.88
N ARG A 5 20.35 21.87 -31.88
CA ARG A 5 19.31 20.82 -31.78
C ARG A 5 19.75 19.53 -31.06
N LYS A 6 21.05 19.25 -30.95
CA LYS A 6 21.58 18.07 -30.23
C LYS A 6 21.86 18.35 -28.75
N SER A 7 22.30 19.57 -28.42
CA SER A 7 22.60 20.01 -27.05
C SER A 7 21.35 20.07 -26.16
N SER A 8 20.20 20.42 -26.72
CA SER A 8 18.93 20.49 -25.99
C SER A 8 18.42 19.13 -25.51
N ARG A 9 18.76 18.03 -26.19
CA ARG A 9 18.36 16.67 -25.80
C ARG A 9 19.26 16.09 -24.69
N MET A 10 20.50 16.57 -24.59
CA MET A 10 21.45 16.11 -23.57
C MET A 10 21.21 16.77 -22.20
N ALA A 11 20.53 17.92 -22.17
CA ALA A 11 20.05 18.57 -20.94
C ALA A 11 18.73 17.98 -20.41
N LEU A 12 17.97 17.26 -21.25
CA LEU A 12 16.69 16.65 -20.89
C LEU A 12 16.85 15.44 -19.97
N LEU A 13 17.88 14.62 -20.19
CA LEU A 13 18.13 13.43 -19.36
C LEU A 13 18.45 13.76 -17.89
N PRO A 14 19.40 14.68 -17.57
CA PRO A 14 19.63 15.07 -16.18
C PRO A 14 18.44 15.81 -15.59
N LEU A 15 17.66 16.55 -16.40
CA LEU A 15 16.44 17.22 -15.94
C LEU A 15 15.35 16.20 -15.53
N VAL A 16 15.15 15.13 -16.30
CA VAL A 16 14.21 14.05 -15.96
C VAL A 16 14.68 13.29 -14.72
N LEU A 17 15.99 13.02 -14.58
CA LEU A 17 16.57 12.38 -13.40
C LEU A 17 16.46 13.26 -12.13
N LEU A 18 16.59 14.58 -12.29
CA LEU A 18 16.41 15.54 -11.19
C LEU A 18 14.93 15.70 -10.81
N LEU A 19 14.01 15.58 -11.77
CA LEU A 19 12.56 15.58 -11.50
C LEU A 19 12.10 14.28 -10.82
N SER A 20 12.69 13.12 -11.15
CA SER A 20 12.36 11.85 -10.49
C SER A 20 12.82 11.78 -9.04
N ALA A 21 13.91 12.47 -8.68
CA ALA A 21 14.44 12.47 -7.32
C ALA A 21 13.55 13.18 -6.28
N CYS A 22 12.59 14.01 -6.71
CA CYS A 22 11.69 14.77 -5.82
C CYS A 22 10.22 14.28 -5.88
N SER A 23 9.94 13.19 -6.58
CA SER A 23 8.57 12.76 -6.87
C SER A 23 7.77 12.47 -5.59
N PHE A 24 8.37 11.81 -4.60
CA PHE A 24 7.67 11.43 -3.38
C PHE A 24 7.25 12.65 -2.54
N THR A 25 8.15 13.62 -2.35
CA THR A 25 7.85 14.87 -1.62
C THR A 25 6.80 15.73 -2.32
N PHE A 26 6.66 15.57 -3.64
CA PHE A 26 5.66 16.28 -4.44
C PHE A 26 4.32 15.53 -4.51
N MET A 27 4.34 14.20 -4.56
CA MET A 27 3.17 13.37 -4.77
C MET A 27 2.42 13.10 -3.47
N TYR A 28 3.13 12.91 -2.36
CA TYR A 28 2.53 12.60 -1.07
C TYR A 28 1.60 13.71 -0.54
N PRO A 29 1.94 15.01 -0.62
CA PRO A 29 1.02 16.09 -0.26
C PRO A 29 -0.20 16.22 -1.18
N ARG A 30 -0.23 15.50 -2.31
CA ARG A 30 -1.37 15.43 -3.24
C ARG A 30 -2.04 14.06 -3.25
N ALA A 31 -1.79 13.24 -2.24
CA ALA A 31 -2.38 11.91 -2.17
C ALA A 31 -3.92 11.96 -2.10
N ASP A 32 -4.50 13.06 -1.61
CA ASP A 32 -5.94 13.34 -1.59
C ASP A 32 -6.53 13.31 -2.99
N PHE A 33 -5.87 13.97 -3.94
CA PHE A 33 -6.32 13.99 -5.33
C PHE A 33 -6.34 12.60 -5.95
N PHE A 34 -5.30 11.78 -5.70
CA PHE A 34 -5.25 10.41 -6.22
C PHE A 34 -6.28 9.50 -5.55
N LEU A 35 -6.49 9.66 -4.23
CA LEU A 35 -7.50 8.91 -3.49
C LEU A 35 -8.91 9.27 -3.93
N GLY A 36 -9.19 10.56 -4.18
CA GLY A 36 -10.47 11.00 -4.75
C GLY A 36 -10.72 10.38 -6.13
N TRP A 37 -9.73 10.42 -7.03
CA TRP A 37 -9.84 9.80 -8.35
C TRP A 37 -10.08 8.29 -8.29
N GLN A 38 -9.41 7.60 -7.36
CA GLN A 38 -9.62 6.17 -7.14
C GLN A 38 -11.03 5.90 -6.59
N ILE A 39 -11.55 6.72 -5.68
CA ILE A 39 -12.90 6.54 -5.17
C ILE A 39 -13.94 6.76 -6.29
N ASP A 40 -13.74 7.78 -7.13
CA ASP A 40 -14.60 8.08 -8.27
C ASP A 40 -14.67 6.95 -9.30
N SER A 41 -13.62 6.10 -9.41
CA SER A 41 -13.66 4.93 -10.30
C SER A 41 -14.61 3.84 -9.81
N TYR A 42 -14.90 3.81 -8.51
CA TYR A 42 -15.84 2.86 -7.89
C TYR A 42 -17.26 3.42 -7.82
N LEU A 43 -17.40 4.70 -7.51
CA LEU A 43 -18.69 5.32 -7.24
C LEU A 43 -18.72 6.76 -7.71
N ARG A 44 -19.72 7.10 -8.52
CA ARG A 44 -19.89 8.48 -9.00
C ARG A 44 -20.51 9.35 -7.90
N LEU A 45 -19.69 10.20 -7.30
CA LEU A 45 -20.12 11.12 -6.26
C LEU A 45 -20.88 12.33 -6.82
N GLU A 46 -21.84 12.82 -6.03
CA GLU A 46 -22.43 14.13 -6.25
C GLU A 46 -21.49 15.22 -5.71
N SER A 47 -21.59 16.43 -6.27
CA SER A 47 -20.67 17.52 -5.92
C SER A 47 -20.65 17.88 -4.42
N ALA A 48 -21.73 17.60 -3.68
CA ALA A 48 -21.74 17.79 -2.23
C ALA A 48 -20.96 16.70 -1.48
N GLN A 49 -21.03 15.45 -1.93
CA GLN A 49 -20.29 14.34 -1.37
C GLN A 49 -18.79 14.44 -1.72
N GLU A 50 -18.48 14.85 -2.95
CA GLU A 50 -17.10 15.07 -3.43
C GLU A 50 -16.38 16.14 -2.60
N ARG A 51 -16.99 17.33 -2.42
CA ARG A 51 -16.45 18.37 -1.52
C ARG A 51 -16.26 17.89 -0.09
N TRP A 52 -17.22 17.11 0.43
CA TRP A 52 -17.10 16.55 1.77
C TRP A 52 -15.94 15.55 1.86
N LEU A 53 -15.75 14.71 0.85
CA LEU A 53 -14.68 13.73 0.78
C LEU A 53 -13.31 14.42 0.69
N ASP A 54 -13.17 15.45 -0.15
CA ASP A 54 -11.93 16.21 -0.28
C ASP A 54 -11.47 16.80 1.07
N GLU A 55 -12.37 17.46 1.80
CA GLU A 55 -12.09 18.02 3.13
C GLU A 55 -11.70 16.93 4.16
N ARG A 56 -12.26 15.72 4.01
CA ARG A 56 -11.93 14.58 4.87
C ARG A 56 -10.58 13.99 4.53
N LEU A 57 -10.29 13.74 3.26
CA LEU A 57 -9.00 13.23 2.79
C LEU A 57 -7.87 14.19 3.14
N GLU A 58 -8.05 15.50 2.93
CA GLU A 58 -7.05 16.50 3.27
C GLU A 58 -6.76 16.51 4.78
N ALA A 59 -7.79 16.45 5.63
CA ALA A 59 -7.63 16.37 7.07
C ALA A 59 -6.94 15.06 7.50
N ARG A 60 -7.32 13.93 6.90
CA ARG A 60 -6.76 12.61 7.20
C ARG A 60 -5.28 12.54 6.80
N LEU A 61 -4.91 13.07 5.65
CA LEU A 61 -3.52 13.11 5.21
C LEU A 61 -2.66 14.03 6.06
N ARG A 62 -3.18 15.19 6.48
CA ARG A 62 -2.49 16.04 7.45
C ARG A 62 -2.24 15.30 8.76
N TRP A 63 -3.24 14.61 9.29
CA TRP A 63 -3.09 13.77 10.49
C TRP A 63 -2.05 12.66 10.29
N HIS A 64 -2.15 11.92 9.18
CA HIS A 64 -1.25 10.82 8.87
C HIS A 64 0.20 11.32 8.75
N HIS A 65 0.41 12.46 8.08
CA HIS A 65 1.74 13.06 7.96
C HIS A 65 2.30 13.57 9.29
N GLN A 66 1.49 14.28 10.10
CA GLN A 66 1.98 14.95 11.31
C GLN A 66 2.07 14.02 12.53
N GLN A 67 1.25 12.98 12.58
CA GLN A 67 1.12 12.11 13.76
C GLN A 67 1.54 10.68 13.45
N GLU A 68 1.05 10.10 12.35
CA GLU A 68 1.23 8.66 12.09
C GLU A 68 2.60 8.34 11.49
N LEU A 69 3.07 9.11 10.49
CA LEU A 69 4.40 8.90 9.89
C LEU A 69 5.56 8.99 10.89
N PRO A 70 5.60 9.94 11.85
CA PRO A 70 6.60 9.92 12.91
C PRO A 70 6.59 8.63 13.74
N ARG A 71 5.41 8.07 14.03
CA ARG A 71 5.29 6.80 14.78
C ARG A 71 5.84 5.63 13.98
N TRP A 72 5.50 5.55 12.69
CA TRP A 72 6.07 4.57 11.76
C TRP A 72 7.59 4.69 11.67
N ARG A 73 8.10 5.91 11.53
CA ARG A 73 9.55 6.18 11.51
C ARG A 73 10.22 5.66 12.78
N ASP A 74 9.68 6.02 13.95
CA ASP A 74 10.30 5.65 15.23
C ASP A 74 10.32 4.14 15.43
N TRP A 75 9.24 3.45 15.07
CA TRP A 75 9.16 2.00 15.07
C TRP A 75 10.16 1.35 14.10
N LEU A 76 10.25 1.84 12.85
CA LEU A 76 11.20 1.36 11.84
C LEU A 76 12.66 1.59 12.25
N VAL A 77 12.96 2.73 12.88
CA VAL A 77 14.30 3.04 13.38
C VAL A 77 14.68 2.10 14.53
N ALA A 78 13.75 1.82 15.45
CA ALA A 78 13.97 0.85 16.51
C ALA A 78 14.24 -0.55 15.93
N LEU A 79 13.37 -1.03 15.03
CA LEU A 79 13.52 -2.32 14.37
C LEU A 79 14.89 -2.44 13.66
N ARG A 80 15.26 -1.43 12.87
CA ARG A 80 16.53 -1.41 12.16
C ARG A 80 17.72 -1.52 13.12
N ASN A 81 17.70 -0.79 14.23
CA ASN A 81 18.80 -0.81 15.20
C ASN A 81 18.91 -2.18 15.87
N ASP A 82 17.78 -2.77 16.30
CA ASP A 82 17.76 -4.09 16.93
C ASP A 82 18.19 -5.21 15.96
N VAL A 83 17.81 -5.13 14.68
CA VAL A 83 18.32 -6.03 13.63
C VAL A 83 19.83 -5.86 13.47
N ALA A 84 20.32 -4.62 13.34
CA ALA A 84 21.74 -4.35 13.12
C ALA A 84 22.64 -4.81 14.28
N GLU A 85 22.11 -4.78 15.50
CA GLU A 85 22.81 -5.19 16.72
C GLU A 85 22.52 -6.65 17.10
N GLN A 86 21.85 -7.41 16.23
CA GLN A 86 21.49 -8.83 16.43
C GLN A 86 20.74 -9.07 17.74
N ARG A 87 19.85 -8.15 18.12
CA ARG A 87 19.06 -8.20 19.36
C ARG A 87 17.66 -8.79 19.19
N ILE A 88 17.33 -9.29 18.00
CA ILE A 88 16.04 -9.91 17.73
C ILE A 88 16.16 -11.42 17.89
N ASP A 89 15.62 -11.92 19.01
CA ASP A 89 15.30 -13.33 19.20
C ASP A 89 13.82 -13.59 18.87
N GLU A 90 13.33 -14.80 19.13
CA GLU A 90 11.95 -15.20 18.86
C GLU A 90 10.92 -14.32 19.60
N ALA A 91 11.17 -14.03 20.89
CA ALA A 91 10.29 -13.17 21.67
C ALA A 91 10.30 -11.72 21.17
N GLY A 92 11.47 -11.20 20.78
CA GLY A 92 11.60 -9.89 20.15
C GLY A 92 10.84 -9.81 18.82
N TYR A 93 10.90 -10.86 18.01
CA TYR A 93 10.13 -10.95 16.76
C TYR A 93 8.61 -10.88 17.02
N GLU A 94 8.09 -11.66 17.96
CA GLU A 94 6.66 -11.62 18.32
C GLU A 94 6.24 -10.23 18.79
N GLN A 95 7.06 -9.60 19.63
CA GLN A 95 6.80 -8.25 20.12
C GLN A 95 6.75 -7.21 18.98
N TYR A 96 7.63 -7.32 17.98
CA TYR A 96 7.60 -6.44 16.81
C TYR A 96 6.36 -6.69 15.94
N MET A 97 5.95 -7.94 15.77
CA MET A 97 4.73 -8.28 15.02
C MET A 97 3.46 -7.78 15.71
N GLU A 98 3.39 -7.84 17.03
CA GLU A 98 2.29 -7.26 17.79
C GLU A 98 2.26 -5.72 17.64
N GLN A 99 3.40 -5.06 17.80
CA GLN A 99 3.50 -3.61 17.61
C GLN A 99 3.10 -3.19 16.19
N LEU A 100 3.53 -3.94 15.16
CA LEU A 100 3.14 -3.70 13.77
C LEU A 100 1.63 -3.80 13.62
N SER A 101 1.01 -4.83 14.20
CA SER A 101 -0.44 -5.03 14.18
C SER A 101 -1.18 -3.86 14.83
N GLN A 102 -0.69 -3.36 15.97
CA GLN A 102 -1.26 -2.21 16.66
C GLN A 102 -1.09 -0.91 15.87
N LEU A 103 0.08 -0.70 15.24
CA LEU A 103 0.34 0.45 14.37
C LEU A 103 -0.60 0.44 13.17
N LEU A 104 -0.72 -0.69 12.47
CA LEU A 104 -1.64 -0.84 11.35
C LEU A 104 -3.08 -0.54 11.74
N ARG A 105 -3.57 -1.10 12.86
CA ARG A 105 -4.91 -0.81 13.39
C ARG A 105 -5.11 0.67 13.70
N ALA A 106 -4.13 1.31 14.32
CA ALA A 106 -4.20 2.74 14.64
C ALA A 106 -4.20 3.62 13.38
N THR A 107 -3.37 3.27 12.38
CA THR A 107 -3.32 3.95 11.08
C THR A 107 -4.64 3.81 10.34
N SER A 108 -5.23 2.61 10.32
CA SER A 108 -6.44 2.32 9.55
C SER A 108 -7.74 2.80 10.19
N ALA A 109 -7.82 2.90 11.52
CA ALA A 109 -9.04 3.28 12.23
C ALA A 109 -9.67 4.57 11.68
N GLY A 110 -8.84 5.58 11.44
CA GLY A 110 -9.31 6.85 10.86
C GLY A 110 -9.85 6.71 9.44
N LEU A 111 -9.21 5.89 8.61
CA LEU A 111 -9.67 5.64 7.24
C LEU A 111 -11.00 4.86 7.23
N ILE A 112 -11.16 3.91 8.16
CA ILE A 112 -12.40 3.15 8.36
C ILE A 112 -13.54 4.09 8.78
N ASP A 113 -13.28 5.01 9.71
CA ASP A 113 -14.27 6.01 10.14
C ASP A 113 -14.71 6.91 8.97
N ASP A 114 -13.76 7.40 8.19
CA ASP A 114 -14.05 8.26 7.03
C ASP A 114 -14.82 7.49 5.94
N GLY A 115 -14.42 6.25 5.67
CA GLY A 115 -15.11 5.36 4.71
C GLY A 115 -16.53 5.03 5.16
N THR A 116 -16.73 4.73 6.44
CA THR A 116 -18.07 4.48 7.00
C THR A 116 -18.95 5.72 6.89
N ALA A 117 -18.40 6.89 7.17
CA ALA A 117 -19.10 8.16 7.01
C ALA A 117 -19.45 8.44 5.53
N LEU A 118 -18.59 8.06 4.57
CA LEU A 118 -18.90 8.16 3.15
C LEU A 118 -20.05 7.23 2.77
N ILE A 119 -20.00 5.96 3.17
CA ILE A 119 -21.04 4.96 2.88
C ILE A 119 -22.41 5.43 3.39
N GLN A 120 -22.47 6.00 4.60
CA GLN A 120 -23.71 6.54 5.17
C GLN A 120 -24.29 7.75 4.41
N ARG A 121 -23.52 8.36 3.51
CA ARG A 121 -23.95 9.51 2.69
C ARG A 121 -24.37 9.11 1.29
N LEU A 122 -24.21 7.84 0.90
CA LEU A 122 -24.60 7.35 -0.40
C LEU A 122 -26.12 7.26 -0.51
N SER A 123 -26.66 7.49 -1.71
CA SER A 123 -28.04 7.11 -2.03
C SER A 123 -28.17 5.59 -2.12
N ASP A 124 -29.40 5.08 -2.07
CA ASP A 124 -29.67 3.66 -2.26
C ASP A 124 -29.15 3.16 -3.62
N GLU A 125 -29.27 3.99 -4.67
CA GLU A 125 -28.74 3.68 -6.00
C GLU A 125 -27.20 3.64 -6.02
N GLN A 126 -26.53 4.59 -5.37
CA GLN A 126 -25.07 4.61 -5.27
C GLN A 126 -24.55 3.41 -4.46
N ALA A 127 -25.19 3.09 -3.34
CA ALA A 127 -24.81 1.93 -2.51
C ALA A 127 -24.99 0.62 -3.27
N LYS A 128 -26.08 0.47 -4.02
CA LYS A 128 -26.31 -0.70 -4.87
C LYS A 128 -25.25 -0.83 -5.96
N ALA A 129 -24.95 0.27 -6.68
CA ALA A 129 -23.94 0.26 -7.73
C ALA A 129 -22.55 -0.10 -7.20
N LEU A 130 -22.19 0.41 -6.01
CA LEU A 130 -20.93 0.07 -5.36
C LEU A 130 -20.85 -1.45 -5.05
N LEU A 131 -21.91 -2.02 -4.48
CA LEU A 131 -21.94 -3.45 -4.15
C LEU A 131 -21.90 -4.33 -5.41
N GLU A 132 -22.61 -3.96 -6.46
CA GLU A 132 -22.57 -4.68 -7.75
C GLU A 132 -21.16 -4.68 -8.34
N ARG A 133 -20.48 -3.52 -8.34
CA ARG A 133 -19.10 -3.41 -8.82
C ARG A 133 -18.12 -4.22 -7.98
N LEU A 134 -18.25 -4.17 -6.65
CA LEU A 134 -17.38 -4.96 -5.76
C LEU A 134 -17.61 -6.47 -5.95
N GLN A 135 -18.85 -6.90 -6.19
CA GLN A 135 -19.15 -8.29 -6.46
C GLN A 135 -18.56 -8.74 -7.80
N GLU A 136 -18.63 -7.91 -8.85
CA GLU A 136 -18.02 -8.18 -10.14
C GLU A 136 -16.50 -8.38 -10.02
N GLU A 137 -15.81 -7.48 -9.31
CA GLU A 137 -14.35 -7.61 -9.07
C GLU A 137 -14.00 -8.89 -8.28
N VAL A 138 -14.81 -9.27 -7.29
CA VAL A 138 -14.63 -10.52 -6.54
C VAL A 138 -14.87 -11.75 -7.42
N ASP A 139 -15.90 -11.73 -8.25
CA ASP A 139 -16.24 -12.85 -9.14
C ASP A 139 -15.13 -13.04 -10.20
N GLU A 140 -14.61 -11.95 -10.77
CA GLU A 140 -13.45 -11.96 -11.68
C GLU A 140 -12.22 -12.59 -11.01
N GLU A 141 -11.89 -12.17 -9.77
CA GLU A 141 -10.76 -12.75 -9.03
C GLU A 141 -10.99 -14.24 -8.73
N ILE A 142 -12.21 -14.65 -8.37
CA ILE A 142 -12.54 -16.06 -8.15
C ILE A 142 -12.40 -16.88 -9.44
N GLU A 143 -12.82 -16.34 -10.59
CA GLU A 143 -12.67 -17.01 -11.89
C GLU A 143 -11.19 -17.18 -12.26
N GLU A 144 -10.37 -16.14 -12.11
CA GLU A 144 -8.92 -16.22 -12.34
C GLU A 144 -8.27 -17.28 -11.43
N LEU A 145 -8.68 -17.34 -10.16
CA LEU A 145 -8.17 -18.33 -9.22
C LEU A 145 -8.69 -19.75 -9.51
N ALA A 146 -9.90 -19.91 -10.05
CA ALA A 146 -10.49 -21.21 -10.36
C ALA A 146 -9.83 -21.91 -11.54
N ASP A 147 -9.21 -21.15 -12.44
CA ASP A 147 -8.50 -21.65 -13.62
C ASP A 147 -7.12 -22.26 -13.29
N GLU A 148 -6.60 -22.04 -12.09
CA GLU A 148 -5.32 -22.58 -11.61
C GLU A 148 -5.51 -23.65 -10.52
N SER A 149 -4.66 -24.67 -10.52
CA SER A 149 -4.64 -25.67 -9.45
C SER A 149 -4.10 -25.09 -8.14
N LEU A 150 -4.51 -25.66 -6.99
CA LEU A 150 -3.96 -25.26 -5.69
C LEU A 150 -2.43 -25.36 -5.64
N GLU A 151 -1.84 -26.32 -6.34
CA GLU A 151 -0.38 -26.50 -6.43
C GLU A 151 0.28 -25.33 -7.17
N GLU A 152 -0.29 -24.91 -8.31
CA GLU A 152 0.17 -23.75 -9.07
C GLU A 152 0.05 -22.45 -8.25
N HIS A 153 -1.06 -22.25 -7.53
CA HIS A 153 -1.25 -21.10 -6.63
C HIS A 153 -0.18 -21.02 -5.54
N LEU A 154 0.11 -22.15 -4.90
CA LEU A 154 1.11 -22.22 -3.83
C LEU A 154 2.53 -21.98 -4.37
N GLU A 155 2.84 -22.50 -5.56
CA GLU A 155 4.11 -22.27 -6.23
C GLU A 155 4.30 -20.80 -6.60
N GLN A 156 3.32 -20.18 -7.26
CA GLN A 156 3.36 -18.74 -7.60
C GLN A 156 3.50 -17.86 -6.35
N ARG A 157 2.79 -18.19 -5.26
CA ARG A 157 2.91 -17.47 -3.99
C ARG A 157 4.31 -17.60 -3.38
N TYR A 158 4.89 -18.79 -3.45
CA TYR A 158 6.26 -19.03 -2.99
C TYR A 158 7.26 -18.23 -3.82
N GLU A 159 7.19 -18.31 -5.15
CA GLU A 159 8.07 -17.56 -6.06
C GLU A 159 7.99 -16.06 -5.80
N ARG A 160 6.77 -15.51 -5.74
CA ARG A 160 6.55 -14.09 -5.42
C ARG A 160 7.12 -13.70 -4.06
N SER A 161 7.02 -14.59 -3.06
CA SER A 161 7.60 -14.34 -1.73
C SER A 161 9.12 -14.32 -1.78
N VAL A 162 9.74 -15.28 -2.47
CA VAL A 162 11.19 -15.35 -2.68
C VAL A 162 11.67 -14.10 -3.41
N ASP A 163 11.07 -13.74 -4.53
CA ASP A 163 11.45 -12.58 -5.34
C ASP A 163 11.38 -11.29 -4.51
N ASN A 164 10.27 -11.11 -3.78
CA ASN A 164 10.12 -9.99 -2.85
C ASN A 164 11.27 -9.97 -1.84
N TYR A 165 11.56 -11.07 -1.15
CA TYR A 165 12.65 -11.07 -0.17
C TYR A 165 14.03 -10.83 -0.82
N GLU A 166 14.28 -11.33 -2.04
CA GLU A 166 15.53 -11.11 -2.75
C GLU A 166 15.72 -9.65 -3.20
N ASP A 167 14.63 -8.97 -3.56
CA ASP A 167 14.66 -7.53 -3.86
C ASP A 167 15.06 -6.69 -2.64
N TRP A 168 14.66 -7.11 -1.43
CA TRP A 168 14.95 -6.38 -0.19
C TRP A 168 16.29 -6.75 0.45
N PHE A 169 16.65 -8.03 0.45
CA PHE A 169 17.76 -8.57 1.23
C PHE A 169 18.90 -9.13 0.37
N GLY A 170 18.73 -9.17 -0.95
CA GLY A 170 19.62 -9.88 -1.86
C GLY A 170 19.39 -11.39 -1.83
N ARG A 171 20.29 -12.14 -2.48
CA ARG A 171 20.11 -13.57 -2.72
C ARG A 171 19.88 -14.35 -1.41
N LEU A 172 18.80 -15.11 -1.35
CA LEU A 172 18.48 -16.00 -0.23
C LEU A 172 19.32 -17.28 -0.26
N SER A 173 19.73 -17.75 0.93
CA SER A 173 20.31 -19.08 1.11
C SER A 173 19.28 -20.19 0.93
N ASP A 174 19.74 -21.43 0.74
CA ASP A 174 18.85 -22.59 0.61
C ASP A 174 18.02 -22.81 1.88
N GLU A 175 18.59 -22.55 3.06
CA GLU A 175 17.89 -22.61 4.34
C GLU A 175 16.79 -21.54 4.44
N GLN A 176 17.05 -20.31 3.98
CA GLN A 176 16.06 -19.24 3.97
C GLN A 176 14.93 -19.54 2.98
N ARG A 177 15.25 -20.10 1.81
CA ARG A 177 14.24 -20.53 0.82
C ARG A 177 13.33 -21.62 1.38
N GLN A 178 13.89 -22.59 2.10
CA GLN A 178 13.08 -23.60 2.79
C GLN A 178 12.19 -23.00 3.88
N ALA A 179 12.68 -22.02 4.64
CA ALA A 179 11.87 -21.31 5.64
C ALA A 179 10.71 -20.53 5.00
N VAL A 180 10.90 -19.93 3.82
CA VAL A 180 9.85 -19.26 3.05
C VAL A 180 8.81 -20.27 2.57
N ALA A 181 9.24 -21.42 2.03
CA ALA A 181 8.35 -22.49 1.57
C ALA A 181 7.53 -23.10 2.71
N ALA A 182 8.07 -23.12 3.93
CA ALA A 182 7.42 -23.69 5.11
C ALA A 182 6.38 -22.76 5.77
N LYS A 183 6.26 -21.49 5.36
CA LYS A 183 5.36 -20.51 6.00
C LYS A 183 3.93 -20.68 5.46
N PRO A 184 2.96 -21.20 6.25
CA PRO A 184 1.58 -21.31 5.79
C PRO A 184 0.95 -19.93 5.67
N GLY A 185 0.02 -19.79 4.72
CA GLY A 185 -0.67 -18.55 4.41
C GLY A 185 -1.44 -17.96 5.60
N HIS A 186 -0.85 -16.98 6.28
CA HIS A 186 -1.53 -16.18 7.27
C HIS A 186 -2.35 -15.09 6.56
N ALA A 187 -3.63 -15.38 6.30
CA ALA A 187 -4.64 -14.34 6.33
C ALA A 187 -4.99 -14.12 7.81
N PRO A 188 -4.97 -12.89 8.37
CA PRO A 188 -5.55 -12.68 9.68
C PRO A 188 -7.02 -13.10 9.63
N ALA A 189 -7.46 -13.87 10.61
CA ALA A 189 -8.88 -14.10 10.82
C ALA A 189 -9.54 -12.73 11.00
N CYS A 190 -10.44 -12.37 10.09
CA CYS A 190 -11.38 -11.30 10.30
C CYS A 190 -12.40 -11.79 11.33
N ASP A 191 -12.10 -11.57 12.61
CA ASP A 191 -13.08 -11.61 13.69
C ASP A 191 -13.86 -10.28 13.76
#